data_AF-A0A850HD99-F1
#
_entry.id   AF-A0A850HD99-F1
#
_cell.length_a   1.000
_cell.length_b   1.000
_cell.length_c   1.000
_cell.angle_alpha   90.00
_cell.angle_beta   90.00
_cell.angle_gamma   90.00
#
_symmetry.space_group_name_H-M   'P 1'
#
loop_
_entity.id
_entity.type
_entity.pdbx_description
1 polymer ?
#
loop_
_entity_poly.entity_id
_entity_poly.type
_entity_poly.pdbx_seq_one_letter_code
_entity_poly.pdbx_strand_id
1 'polypeptide(L)'
;MKNISRDWRLAILTAYFAVSAAAMIQMGQPDTILWYAVSILFLLWVLAPVAVLCLIPLWRRLAGIGAAISAIFGAWIYIDVAFIPPSDAQDGLIFLFLPIWQFCFVVLWLAAIALYRWLSLKER
;
A
#
# COMPACT_ATOMS: atom_id res chain seq x y z
N MET A 1 5.71 8.36 25.56
CA MET A 1 4.93 8.07 24.33
C MET A 1 5.44 8.94 23.19
N LYS A 2 5.97 8.34 22.12
CA LYS A 2 6.43 9.09 20.94
C LYS A 2 5.20 9.61 20.20
N ASN A 3 5.13 10.92 19.93
CA ASN A 3 3.98 11.57 19.30
C ASN A 3 3.67 10.91 17.93
N ILE A 4 2.62 10.07 17.90
CA ILE A 4 2.15 9.37 16.70
C ILE A 4 1.70 10.38 15.63
N SER A 5 1.22 11.55 16.05
CA SER A 5 0.79 12.67 15.19
C SER A 5 1.86 13.27 14.27
N ARG A 6 3.14 12.93 14.44
CA ARG A 6 4.26 13.41 13.60
C ARG A 6 4.92 12.31 12.77
N ASP A 7 4.32 11.13 12.66
CA ASP A 7 4.87 10.09 11.79
C ASP A 7 4.43 10.32 10.33
N TRP A 8 5.33 10.88 9.52
CA TRP A 8 5.12 11.12 8.08
C TRP A 8 4.71 9.86 7.30
N ARG A 9 5.01 8.67 7.82
CA ARG A 9 4.56 7.39 7.23
C ARG A 9 3.04 7.24 7.27
N LEU A 10 2.38 7.82 8.26
CA LEU A 10 0.90 7.87 8.29
C LEU A 10 0.37 8.75 7.17
N ALA A 11 1.03 9.85 6.82
CA ALA A 11 0.64 10.68 5.69
C ALA A 11 0.71 9.90 4.36
N ILE A 12 1.72 9.03 4.19
CA ILE A 12 1.79 8.10 3.04
C ILE A 12 0.59 7.17 3.02
N LEU A 13 0.31 6.51 4.15
CA LEU A 13 -0.80 5.56 4.24
C LEU A 13 -2.15 6.24 3.97
N THR A 14 -2.36 7.45 4.50
CA THR A 14 -3.56 8.25 4.26
C THR A 14 -3.69 8.67 2.79
N ALA A 15 -2.60 9.11 2.15
CA ALA A 15 -2.62 9.45 0.73
C ALA A 15 -2.93 8.22 -0.13
N TYR A 16 -2.31 7.08 0.17
CA TYR A 16 -2.55 5.82 -0.52
C TYR A 16 -3.99 5.31 -0.34
N PHE A 17 -4.56 5.47 0.86
CA PHE A 17 -5.97 5.24 1.13
C PHE A 17 -6.88 6.09 0.25
N ALA A 18 -6.63 7.39 0.16
CA ALA A 18 -7.45 8.29 -0.64
C ALA A 18 -7.46 7.88 -2.13
N VAL A 19 -6.30 7.59 -2.70
CA VAL A 19 -6.18 7.14 -4.10
C VAL A 19 -6.88 5.79 -4.31
N SER A 20 -6.62 4.82 -3.44
CA SER A 20 -7.18 3.47 -3.56
C SER A 20 -8.72 3.50 -3.44
N ALA A 21 -9.25 4.26 -2.48
CA ALA A 21 -10.69 4.43 -2.32
C ALA A 21 -11.33 5.13 -3.52
N ALA A 22 -10.70 6.17 -4.06
CA ALA A 22 -11.18 6.86 -5.27
C ALA A 22 -11.21 5.91 -6.48
N ALA A 23 -10.16 5.10 -6.68
CA ALA A 23 -10.11 4.11 -7.75
C ALA A 23 -11.20 3.03 -7.59
N MET A 24 -11.46 2.56 -6.36
CA MET A 24 -12.53 1.58 -6.10
C MET A 24 -13.91 2.13 -6.42
N ILE A 25 -14.18 3.39 -6.05
CA ILE A 25 -15.44 4.07 -6.35
C ILE A 25 -15.59 4.25 -7.86
N GLN A 26 -14.51 4.63 -8.55
CA GLN A 26 -14.51 4.87 -9.99
C GLN A 26 -14.77 3.61 -10.82
N MET A 27 -14.15 2.48 -10.47
CA MET A 27 -14.30 1.21 -11.19
C MET A 27 -15.50 0.36 -10.71
N GLY A 28 -16.07 0.71 -9.55
CA GLY A 28 -17.20 0.01 -8.95
C GLY A 28 -18.56 0.64 -9.28
N GLN A 29 -19.60 0.09 -8.65
CA GLN A 29 -20.96 0.65 -8.65
C GLN A 29 -21.37 0.86 -7.19
N PRO A 30 -21.13 2.04 -6.60
CA PRO A 30 -21.38 2.30 -5.19
C PRO A 30 -22.87 2.57 -4.89
N ASP A 31 -23.74 1.69 -5.37
CA ASP A 31 -25.20 1.83 -5.37
C ASP A 31 -25.90 1.11 -4.21
N THR A 32 -25.21 0.16 -3.56
CA THR A 32 -25.78 -0.71 -2.52
C THR A 32 -24.92 -0.75 -1.26
N ILE A 33 -25.57 -0.96 -0.10
CA ILE A 33 -24.88 -1.16 1.19
C ILE A 33 -23.94 -2.37 1.13
N LEU A 34 -24.34 -3.43 0.41
CA LEU A 34 -23.51 -4.62 0.22
C LEU A 34 -22.19 -4.29 -0.47
N TRP A 35 -22.22 -3.41 -1.48
CA TRP A 35 -21.01 -2.95 -2.15
C TRP A 35 -20.04 -2.31 -1.15
N TYR A 36 -20.50 -1.38 -0.30
CA TYR A 36 -19.63 -0.74 0.70
C TYR A 36 -19.05 -1.76 1.69
N ALA A 37 -19.85 -2.72 2.15
CA ALA A 37 -19.39 -3.74 3.10
C ALA A 37 -18.24 -4.59 2.50
N VAL A 38 -18.36 -5.00 1.24
CA VAL A 38 -17.33 -5.77 0.54
C VAL A 38 -16.12 -4.90 0.20
N SER A 39 -16.35 -3.69 -0.30
CA SER A 39 -15.28 -2.74 -0.69
C SER A 39 -14.40 -2.34 0.49
N ILE A 40 -14.95 -2.23 1.71
CA ILE A 40 -14.13 -1.96 2.91
C ILE A 40 -13.12 -3.08 3.16
N LEU A 41 -13.50 -4.35 2.98
CA LEU A 41 -12.59 -5.49 3.17
C LEU A 41 -11.47 -5.48 2.12
N PHE A 42 -11.82 -5.22 0.87
CA PHE A 42 -10.82 -5.07 -0.20
C PHE A 42 -9.94 -3.84 0.01
N LEU A 43 -10.47 -2.73 0.50
CA LEU A 43 -9.68 -1.55 0.80
C LEU A 43 -8.66 -1.84 1.91
N LEU A 44 -9.07 -2.54 2.97
CA LEU A 44 -8.14 -2.99 4.02
C LEU A 44 -7.06 -3.92 3.46
N TRP A 45 -7.44 -4.84 2.57
CA TRP A 45 -6.50 -5.72 1.86
C TRP A 45 -5.48 -4.93 1.03
N VAL A 46 -5.94 -3.92 0.30
CA VAL A 46 -5.11 -3.04 -0.53
C VAL A 46 -4.13 -2.23 0.31
N LEU A 47 -4.56 -1.74 1.46
CA LEU A 47 -3.71 -0.95 2.36
C LEU A 47 -2.68 -1.80 3.11
N ALA A 48 -2.97 -3.08 3.34
CA ALA A 48 -2.18 -3.95 4.21
C ALA A 48 -0.66 -3.94 3.92
N PRO A 49 -0.16 -4.11 2.68
CA PRO A 49 1.28 -4.12 2.42
C PRO A 49 1.96 -2.80 2.78
N VAL A 50 1.35 -1.65 2.44
CA VAL A 50 1.88 -0.33 2.80
C VAL A 50 1.79 -0.11 4.30
N ALA A 51 0.69 -0.53 4.94
CA ALA A 51 0.49 -0.42 6.38
C ALA A 51 1.55 -1.19 7.17
N VAL A 52 1.95 -2.39 6.73
CA VAL A 52 3.05 -3.17 7.36
C VAL A 52 4.33 -2.34 7.43
N LEU A 53 4.73 -1.69 6.33
CA LEU A 53 5.94 -0.87 6.27
C LEU A 53 5.80 0.45 7.06
N CYS A 54 4.60 1.03 7.12
CA CYS A 54 4.36 2.24 7.89
C CYS A 54 4.34 1.99 9.40
N LEU A 55 3.82 0.84 9.85
CA LEU A 55 3.60 0.53 11.26
C LEU A 55 4.78 -0.17 11.91
N ILE A 56 5.69 -0.79 11.15
CA ILE A 56 6.86 -1.44 11.73
C ILE A 56 7.73 -0.42 12.50
N PRO A 57 8.07 -0.68 13.77
CA PRO A 57 8.85 0.26 14.58
C PRO A 57 10.35 0.19 14.27
N LEU A 58 10.79 -0.91 13.66
CA LEU A 58 12.18 -1.17 13.33
C LEU A 58 12.57 -0.49 12.01
N TRP A 59 13.79 0.04 11.95
CA TRP A 59 14.35 0.72 10.77
C TRP A 59 13.42 1.76 10.14
N ARG A 60 12.72 2.56 10.97
CA ARG A 60 11.64 3.47 10.57
C ARG A 60 11.87 4.26 9.27
N ARG A 61 13.08 4.77 9.04
CA ARG A 61 13.43 5.50 7.81
C ARG A 61 13.40 4.59 6.58
N LEU A 62 14.10 3.45 6.62
CA LEU A 62 14.15 2.50 5.50
C LEU A 62 12.78 1.86 5.25
N ALA A 63 12.04 1.53 6.32
CA ALA A 63 10.67 1.05 6.20
C ALA A 63 9.75 2.11 5.57
N GLY A 64 9.87 3.37 5.99
CA GLY A 64 9.12 4.48 5.40
C GLY A 64 9.45 4.73 3.92
N ILE A 65 10.72 4.59 3.52
CA ILE A 65 11.11 4.67 2.09
C ILE A 65 10.46 3.53 1.31
N GLY A 66 10.50 2.30 1.83
CA GLY A 66 9.82 1.16 1.21
C GLY A 66 8.31 1.40 1.10
N ALA A 67 7.68 1.95 2.15
CA ALA A 67 6.26 2.30 2.12
C ALA A 67 5.96 3.33 1.02
N ALA A 68 6.80 4.36 0.89
CA ALA A 68 6.64 5.37 -0.15
C ALA A 68 6.74 4.76 -1.56
N ILE A 69 7.75 3.92 -1.81
CA ILE A 69 7.93 3.23 -3.11
C ILE A 69 6.71 2.36 -3.42
N SER A 70 6.31 1.52 -2.46
CA SER A 70 5.16 0.62 -2.60
C SER A 70 3.86 1.39 -2.87
N ALA A 71 3.61 2.46 -2.10
CA ALA A 71 2.43 3.29 -2.24
C ALA A 71 2.40 4.07 -3.55
N ILE A 72 3.52 4.67 -3.97
CA ILE A 72 3.60 5.42 -5.25
C ILE A 72 3.36 4.48 -6.42
N PHE A 73 3.99 3.31 -6.42
CA PHE A 73 3.80 2.32 -7.47
C PHE A 73 2.36 1.81 -7.53
N GLY A 74 1.78 1.47 -6.37
CA GLY A 74 0.38 1.03 -6.32
C GLY A 74 -0.60 2.13 -6.73
N ALA A 75 -0.36 3.37 -6.30
CA ALA A 75 -1.19 4.52 -6.66
C ALA A 75 -1.14 4.77 -8.17
N TRP A 76 0.05 4.68 -8.77
CA TRP A 76 0.22 4.83 -10.21
C TRP A 76 -0.59 3.77 -10.97
N ILE A 77 -0.51 2.49 -10.58
CA ILE A 77 -1.30 1.42 -11.22
C ILE A 77 -2.81 1.66 -11.04
N TYR A 78 -3.27 2.03 -9.85
CA TYR A 78 -4.69 2.34 -9.66
C TYR A 78 -5.15 3.51 -10.52
N ILE A 79 -4.32 4.54 -10.68
CA ILE A 79 -4.63 5.67 -11.54
C ILE A 79 -4.69 5.24 -13.01
N ASP A 80 -3.69 4.48 -13.44
CA ASP A 80 -3.54 3.99 -14.81
C ASP A 80 -4.74 3.12 -15.20
N VAL A 81 -5.15 2.19 -14.33
CA VAL A 81 -6.27 1.28 -14.59
C VAL A 81 -7.63 1.98 -14.44
N ALA A 82 -7.83 2.80 -13.41
CA ALA A 82 -9.15 3.35 -13.11
C ALA A 82 -9.55 4.58 -13.92
N PHE A 83 -8.59 5.36 -14.44
CA PHE A 83 -8.88 6.69 -15.00
C PHE A 83 -8.37 6.91 -16.44
N ILE A 84 -7.51 6.06 -16.99
CA ILE A 84 -6.94 6.25 -18.33
C ILE A 84 -7.74 5.50 -19.41
N PRO A 85 -7.89 4.16 -19.35
CA PRO A 85 -8.77 3.43 -20.26
C PRO A 85 -10.24 3.52 -19.81
N PRO A 86 -11.22 3.21 -20.69
CA PRO A 86 -12.57 2.94 -20.25
C PRO A 86 -12.54 1.70 -19.36
N SER A 87 -12.90 1.86 -18.08
CA SER A 87 -12.85 0.78 -17.10
C SER A 87 -13.88 -0.31 -17.41
N ASP A 88 -13.46 -1.57 -17.41
CA ASP A 88 -14.35 -2.74 -17.45
C ASP A 88 -14.41 -3.40 -16.05
N ALA A 89 -15.44 -4.20 -15.79
CA ALA A 89 -15.62 -4.91 -14.53
C ALA A 89 -14.43 -5.84 -14.18
N GLN A 90 -13.65 -6.25 -15.18
CA GLN A 90 -12.45 -7.06 -14.99
C GLN A 90 -11.31 -6.28 -14.32
N ASP A 91 -11.30 -4.96 -14.44
CA ASP A 91 -10.27 -4.11 -13.84
C ASP A 91 -10.29 -4.18 -12.32
N GLY A 92 -11.44 -4.52 -11.72
CA GLY A 92 -11.56 -4.78 -10.28
C GLY A 92 -10.62 -5.87 -9.75
N LEU A 93 -10.14 -6.79 -10.61
CA LEU A 93 -9.14 -7.80 -10.25
C LEU A 93 -7.82 -7.17 -9.80
N ILE A 94 -7.52 -5.93 -10.19
CA ILE A 94 -6.31 -5.23 -9.77
C ILE A 94 -6.26 -5.05 -8.25
N PHE A 95 -7.42 -4.91 -7.58
CA PHE A 95 -7.49 -4.85 -6.12
C PHE A 95 -7.13 -6.17 -5.42
N LEU A 96 -7.14 -7.29 -6.14
CA LEU A 96 -6.68 -8.57 -5.63
C LEU A 96 -5.19 -8.78 -5.90
N PHE A 97 -4.74 -8.56 -7.14
CA PHE A 97 -3.38 -8.90 -7.57
C PHE A 97 -2.32 -7.89 -7.17
N LEU A 98 -2.61 -6.59 -7.24
CA LEU A 98 -1.63 -5.56 -6.89
C LEU A 98 -1.16 -5.68 -5.43
N PRO A 99 -2.02 -5.91 -4.43
CA PRO A 99 -1.56 -6.11 -3.06
C PRO A 99 -0.67 -7.35 -2.89
N ILE A 100 -0.91 -8.43 -3.65
CA ILE A 100 -0.04 -9.61 -3.66
C ILE A 100 1.37 -9.23 -4.12
N TRP A 101 1.48 -8.49 -5.24
CA TRP A 101 2.78 -8.00 -5.73
C TRP A 101 3.45 -7.04 -4.73
N GLN A 102 2.67 -6.17 -4.08
CA GLN A 102 3.18 -5.30 -3.04
C GLN A 102 3.66 -6.08 -1.81
N PHE A 103 3.00 -7.18 -1.42
CA PHE A 103 3.50 -8.06 -0.36
C PHE A 103 4.80 -8.74 -0.75
N CYS A 104 4.94 -9.23 -1.98
CA CYS A 104 6.22 -9.73 -2.49
C CYS A 104 7.32 -8.67 -2.36
N PHE A 105 7.03 -7.43 -2.76
CA PHE A 105 7.95 -6.31 -2.58
C PHE A 105 8.29 -6.07 -1.10
N VAL A 106 7.30 -6.05 -0.21
CA VAL A 106 7.51 -5.85 1.24
C VAL A 106 8.46 -6.91 1.81
N VAL A 107 8.25 -8.18 1.46
CA VAL A 107 9.12 -9.29 1.89
C VAL A 107 10.55 -9.09 1.40
N LEU A 108 10.73 -8.79 0.11
CA LEU A 108 12.05 -8.55 -0.48
C LEU A 108 12.75 -7.32 0.14
N TRP A 109 12.00 -6.24 0.37
CA TRP A 109 12.52 -5.01 0.97
C TRP A 109 12.98 -5.22 2.40
N LEU A 110 12.18 -5.91 3.23
CA LEU A 110 12.55 -6.22 4.61
C LEU A 110 13.75 -7.18 4.67
N ALA A 111 13.81 -8.17 3.77
CA ALA A 111 14.96 -9.06 3.65
C ALA A 111 16.24 -8.29 3.27
N ALA A 112 16.15 -7.34 2.34
CA ALA A 112 17.28 -6.49 1.94
C ALA A 112 17.76 -5.60 3.10
N ILE A 113 16.85 -5.00 3.88
CA ILE A 113 17.21 -4.23 5.07
C ILE A 113 17.91 -5.13 6.10
N ALA A 114 17.39 -6.33 6.34
CA ALA A 114 17.97 -7.28 7.28
C ALA A 114 19.38 -7.70 6.86
N LEU A 115 19.57 -8.01 5.57
CA LEU A 115 20.87 -8.37 5.01
C LEU A 115 21.88 -7.23 5.13
N TYR A 116 21.49 -6.01 4.74
CA TYR A 116 22.33 -4.82 4.88
C TYR A 116 22.79 -4.62 6.32
N ARG A 117 21.87 -4.80 7.28
CA ARG A 117 22.17 -4.69 8.71
C ARG A 117 23.15 -5.75 9.18
N TRP A 118 22.94 -7.00 8.78
CA TRP A 118 23.83 -8.10 9.13
C TRP A 118 25.25 -7.87 8.62
N LEU A 119 25.41 -7.42 7.37
CA LEU A 119 26.72 -7.08 6.81
C LEU A 119 27.38 -5.92 7.55
N SER A 120 26.64 -4.85 7.84
CA SER A 120 27.17 -3.66 8.55
C SER A 120 27.64 -3.93 9.99
N LEU A 121 27.18 -5.02 10.61
CA LEU A 121 27.61 -5.43 11.95
C LEU A 121 28.89 -6.25 11.93
N LYS A 122 29.22 -6.93 10.82
CA LYS A 122 30.46 -7.71 10.68
C LYS A 122 31.69 -6.83 10.44
N GLU A 123 31.49 -5.63 9.93
CA GLU A 123 32.56 -4.67 9.64
C GLU A 123 32.97 -3.83 10.87
N ARG A 124 32.35 -4.07 12.03
CA ARG A 124 32.64 -3.40 13.31
C ARG A 124 33.26 -4.38 14.29
#